data_AF-A0A968DLK0-F1
#
_entry.id   AF-A0A968DLK0-F1
#
_cell.length_a   1.000
_cell.length_b   1.000
_cell.length_c   1.000
_cell.angle_alpha   90.00
_cell.angle_beta   90.00
_cell.angle_gamma   90.00
#
_symmetry.space_group_name_H-M   'P 1'
#
loop_
_entity.id
_entity.type
_entity.pdbx_description
1 polymer ?
#
loop_
_entity_poly.entity_id
_entity_poly.type
_entity_poly.pdbx_seq_one_letter_code
_entity_poly.pdbx_strand_id
1 'polypeptide(L)'
;MLSLFTYKVIHFLGIVMIFLSLGGMLTHAINQGTREHRWRKQVGITHGLGLFFAVLGGFGMLARLGIPWPWPGWLFVKLIIWLILGGMVMLILRKPDSSRVMWLITIVLGVVAAYFGVFKPF
;
A
#
# COMPACT_ATOMS: atom_id res chain seq x y z
N MET A 1 -23.95 3.73 9.47
CA MET A 1 -22.48 3.82 9.32
C MET A 1 -21.85 2.43 9.53
N LEU A 2 -20.80 2.06 8.78
CA LEU A 2 -20.19 0.70 8.81
C LEU A 2 -19.45 0.39 10.13
N SER A 3 -19.31 -0.90 10.49
CA SER A 3 -18.63 -1.31 11.74
C SER A 3 -17.10 -1.10 11.66
N LEU A 4 -16.42 -1.04 12.81
CA LEU A 4 -14.96 -1.02 12.88
C LEU A 4 -14.35 -2.24 12.16
N PHE A 5 -14.96 -3.42 12.35
CA PHE A 5 -14.53 -4.65 11.70
C PHE A 5 -14.64 -4.55 10.17
N THR A 6 -15.73 -3.97 9.65
CA THR A 6 -15.91 -3.75 8.22
C THR A 6 -14.80 -2.85 7.66
N TYR A 7 -14.47 -1.74 8.32
CA TYR A 7 -13.37 -0.88 7.88
C TYR A 7 -12.01 -1.58 7.95
N LYS A 8 -11.80 -2.44 8.96
CA LYS A 8 -10.58 -3.25 9.07
C LYS A 8 -10.45 -4.22 7.90
N VAL A 9 -11.54 -4.87 7.48
CA VAL A 9 -11.56 -5.75 6.29
C VAL A 9 -11.29 -4.95 5.02
N ILE A 10 -11.92 -3.79 4.84
CA ILE A 10 -11.67 -2.90 3.68
C ILE A 10 -10.19 -2.48 3.63
N HIS A 11 -9.61 -2.11 4.78
CA HIS A 11 -8.20 -1.74 4.86
C HIS A 11 -7.29 -2.90 4.44
N PHE A 12 -7.52 -4.10 4.96
CA PHE A 12 -6.73 -5.27 4.61
C PHE A 12 -6.90 -5.70 3.16
N LEU A 13 -8.12 -5.62 2.61
CA LEU A 13 -8.35 -5.82 1.18
C LEU A 13 -7.45 -4.89 0.35
N GLY A 14 -7.41 -3.61 0.71
CA GLY A 14 -6.54 -2.63 0.07
C GLY A 14 -5.07 -3.01 0.14
N ILE A 15 -4.59 -3.42 1.32
CA ILE A 15 -3.20 -3.87 1.53
C ILE A 15 -2.89 -5.07 0.63
N VAL A 16 -3.72 -6.12 0.64
CA VAL A 16 -3.49 -7.31 -0.19
C VAL A 16 -3.40 -6.96 -1.67
N MET A 17 -4.27 -6.08 -2.16
CA MET A 17 -4.26 -5.61 -3.55
C MET A 17 -2.99 -4.82 -3.89
N ILE A 18 -2.52 -3.93 -3.00
CA ILE A 18 -1.27 -3.19 -3.17
C ILE A 18 -0.08 -4.13 -3.30
N PHE A 19 0.06 -5.08 -2.37
CA PHE A 19 1.22 -5.99 -2.35
C PHE A 19 1.18 -7.00 -3.51
N LEU A 20 -0.01 -7.52 -3.86
CA LEU A 20 -0.17 -8.42 -5.00
C LEU A 20 0.20 -7.72 -6.32
N SER A 21 -0.31 -6.51 -6.53
CA SER A 21 -0.01 -5.73 -7.75
C SER A 21 1.46 -5.35 -7.84
N LEU A 22 2.07 -4.83 -6.76
CA LEU A 22 3.50 -4.51 -6.73
C LEU A 22 4.36 -5.75 -6.93
N GLY A 23 4.04 -6.88 -6.31
CA GLY A 23 4.76 -8.14 -6.50
C GLY A 23 4.75 -8.59 -7.97
N GLY A 24 3.59 -8.49 -8.63
CA GLY A 24 3.49 -8.77 -10.07
C GLY A 24 4.32 -7.81 -10.93
N MET A 25 4.27 -6.51 -10.67
CA MET A 25 5.04 -5.52 -11.44
C MET A 25 6.55 -5.67 -11.24
N LEU A 26 6.98 -5.92 -10.00
CA LEU A 26 8.39 -6.07 -9.65
C LEU A 26 8.96 -7.36 -10.25
N THR A 27 8.27 -8.49 -10.16
CA THR A 27 8.74 -9.74 -10.78
C THR A 27 8.80 -9.62 -12.30
N HIS A 28 7.82 -8.98 -12.92
CA HIS A 28 7.85 -8.68 -14.35
C HIS A 28 9.08 -7.83 -14.73
N ALA A 29 9.34 -6.75 -14.00
CA ALA A 29 10.50 -5.88 -14.23
C ALA A 29 11.85 -6.57 -13.97
N ILE A 30 11.95 -7.41 -12.92
CA ILE A 30 13.16 -8.19 -12.61
C ILE A 30 13.50 -9.17 -13.75
N ASN A 31 12.48 -9.72 -14.40
CA ASN A 31 12.62 -10.61 -15.55
C ASN A 31 12.75 -9.85 -16.89
N GLN A 32 13.13 -8.57 -16.85
CA GLN A 32 13.32 -7.72 -18.04
C GLN A 32 12.07 -7.61 -18.91
N GLY A 33 10.89 -7.74 -18.29
CA GLY A 33 9.61 -7.58 -18.96
C GLY A 33 9.44 -6.17 -19.53
N THR A 34 8.82 -6.07 -20.71
CA THR A 34 8.55 -4.79 -21.35
C THR A 34 7.38 -4.06 -20.66
N ARG A 35 7.26 -2.75 -20.89
CA ARG A 35 6.14 -1.96 -20.31
C ARG A 35 4.76 -2.45 -20.75
N GLU A 36 4.65 -2.97 -21.96
CA GLU A 36 3.39 -3.49 -22.49
C GLU A 36 3.29 -4.99 -22.21
N HIS A 37 2.28 -5.38 -21.43
CA HIS A 37 1.92 -6.76 -21.20
C HIS A 37 0.41 -6.91 -21.04
N ARG A 38 -0.12 -8.11 -21.30
CA ARG A 38 -1.58 -8.39 -21.34
C ARG A 38 -2.33 -8.00 -20.05
N TRP A 39 -1.62 -7.94 -18.94
CA TRP A 39 -2.18 -7.68 -17.60
C TRP A 39 -1.89 -6.28 -17.06
N ARG A 40 -1.28 -5.39 -17.86
CA ARG A 40 -0.85 -4.05 -17.40
C ARG A 40 -2.00 -3.25 -16.79
N LYS A 41 -3.15 -3.22 -17.47
CA LYS A 41 -4.33 -2.46 -17.03
C LYS A 41 -4.89 -3.02 -15.73
N GLN A 42 -5.05 -4.33 -15.66
CA GLN A 42 -5.60 -5.04 -14.50
C GLN A 42 -4.73 -4.82 -13.28
N VAL A 43 -3.41 -4.98 -13.41
CA VAL A 43 -2.46 -4.75 -12.31
C VAL A 43 -2.49 -3.29 -11.84
N GLY A 44 -2.57 -2.32 -12.76
CA GLY A 44 -2.73 -0.91 -12.43
C GLY A 44 -4.04 -0.61 -11.68
N ILE A 45 -5.17 -1.18 -12.13
CA ILE A 45 -6.48 -1.04 -11.47
C ILE A 45 -6.44 -1.66 -10.07
N THR A 46 -5.88 -2.87 -9.94
CA THR A 46 -5.72 -3.54 -8.65
C THR A 46 -4.89 -2.68 -7.70
N HIS A 47 -3.81 -2.06 -8.18
CA HIS A 47 -3.00 -1.18 -7.34
C HIS A 47 -3.76 0.09 -6.91
N GLY A 48 -4.39 0.79 -7.86
CA GLY A 48 -5.14 2.03 -7.59
C GLY A 48 -6.31 1.81 -6.63
N LEU A 49 -7.12 0.76 -6.86
CA LEU A 49 -8.18 0.39 -5.94
C LEU A 49 -7.63 -0.08 -4.59
N GLY A 50 -6.48 -0.76 -4.58
CA GLY A 50 -5.80 -1.17 -3.37
C GLY A 50 -5.46 0.02 -2.48
N LEU A 51 -4.84 1.06 -3.04
CA LEU A 51 -4.56 2.32 -2.35
C LEU A 51 -5.84 2.98 -1.83
N PHE A 52 -6.86 3.07 -2.68
CA PHE A 52 -8.14 3.66 -2.31
C PHE A 52 -8.76 2.93 -1.10
N PHE A 53 -8.85 1.60 -1.13
CA PHE A 53 -9.41 0.82 -0.03
C PHE A 53 -8.54 0.85 1.23
N ALA A 54 -7.22 0.86 1.10
CA ALA A 54 -6.32 1.00 2.24
C ALA A 54 -6.57 2.35 2.95
N VAL A 55 -6.66 3.44 2.21
CA VAL A 55 -6.92 4.78 2.79
C VAL A 55 -8.34 4.86 3.35
N LEU A 56 -9.35 4.42 2.60
CA LEU A 56 -10.76 4.42 3.02
C LEU A 56 -10.98 3.63 4.32
N GLY A 57 -10.47 2.40 4.37
CA GLY A 57 -10.56 1.55 5.56
C GLY A 57 -9.77 2.14 6.73
N GLY A 58 -8.59 2.71 6.47
CA GLY A 58 -7.76 3.38 7.46
C GLY A 58 -8.48 4.53 8.14
N PHE A 59 -8.96 5.50 7.37
CA PHE A 59 -9.70 6.66 7.88
C PHE A 59 -11.06 6.29 8.48
N GLY A 60 -11.75 5.29 7.92
CA GLY A 60 -12.95 4.74 8.52
C GLY A 60 -12.69 4.20 9.93
N MET A 61 -11.60 3.45 10.13
CA MET A 61 -11.19 3.00 11.47
C MET A 61 -10.82 4.16 12.40
N LEU A 62 -10.13 5.20 11.91
CA LEU A 62 -9.80 6.39 12.72
C LEU A 62 -11.05 7.07 13.28
N ALA A 63 -12.06 7.27 12.42
CA ALA A 63 -13.34 7.85 12.83
C ALA A 63 -14.08 6.96 13.84
N ARG A 64 -14.00 5.62 13.70
CA ARG A 64 -14.62 4.68 14.65
C ARG A 64 -13.90 4.56 15.98
N LEU A 65 -12.59 4.76 15.99
CA LEU A 65 -11.78 4.77 17.20
C LEU A 65 -11.84 6.13 17.93
N GLY A 66 -12.49 7.14 17.34
CA GLY A 66 -12.62 8.46 17.94
C GLY A 66 -11.28 9.18 18.11
N ILE A 67 -10.30 8.92 17.24
CA ILE A 67 -8.98 9.55 17.32
C ILE A 67 -9.10 11.01 16.86
N PRO A 68 -8.95 12.01 17.76
CA PRO A 68 -9.14 13.41 17.44
C PRO A 68 -7.90 13.99 16.75
N TRP A 69 -8.03 15.21 16.25
CA TRP A 69 -6.89 16.03 15.82
C TRP A 69 -6.27 16.76 17.03
N PRO A 70 -4.94 16.95 17.12
CA PRO A 70 -3.90 16.48 16.20
C PRO A 70 -3.72 14.96 16.23
N TRP A 71 -3.44 14.37 15.07
CA TRP A 71 -3.22 12.93 14.97
C TRP A 71 -1.90 12.50 15.62
N PRO A 72 -1.85 11.29 16.21
CA PRO A 72 -0.61 10.73 16.73
C PRO A 72 0.40 10.45 15.60
N GLY A 73 1.69 10.50 15.92
CA GLY A 73 2.77 10.43 14.92
C GLY A 73 2.77 9.13 14.11
N TRP A 74 2.38 8.00 14.70
CA TRP A 74 2.30 6.73 13.96
C TRP A 74 1.38 6.79 12.74
N LEU A 75 0.35 7.63 12.79
CA LEU A 75 -0.64 7.77 11.73
C LEU A 75 -0.02 8.44 10.50
N PHE A 76 0.78 9.50 10.72
CA PHE A 76 1.54 10.16 9.67
C PHE A 76 2.54 9.21 9.02
N VAL A 77 3.24 8.39 9.81
CA VAL A 77 4.15 7.37 9.27
C VAL A 77 3.41 6.42 8.32
N LYS A 78 2.22 5.93 8.70
CA LYS A 78 1.43 5.05 7.81
C LYS A 78 0.97 5.77 6.53
N LEU A 79 0.57 7.04 6.62
CA LEU A 79 0.21 7.83 5.44
C LEU A 79 1.39 8.02 4.48
N ILE A 80 2.58 8.29 5.02
CA ILE A 80 3.82 8.38 4.22
C ILE A 80 4.12 7.04 3.56
N ILE A 81 3.97 5.92 4.27
CA ILE A 81 4.17 4.59 3.68
C ILE A 81 3.19 4.32 2.54
N TRP A 82 1.90 4.62 2.69
CA TRP A 82 0.94 4.47 1.60
C TRP A 82 1.26 5.35 0.40
N LEU A 83 1.75 6.57 0.64
CA LEU A 83 2.19 7.47 -0.42
C LEU A 83 3.41 6.91 -1.18
N ILE A 84 4.41 6.39 -0.46
CA ILE A 84 5.60 5.76 -1.07
C ILE A 84 5.18 4.52 -1.87
N LEU A 85 4.33 3.65 -1.32
CA LEU A 85 3.85 2.46 -2.01
C LEU A 85 3.02 2.82 -3.26
N GLY A 86 2.24 3.90 -3.21
CA GLY A 86 1.51 4.38 -4.38
C GLY A 86 2.41 4.98 -5.46
N GLY A 87 3.47 5.70 -5.06
CA GLY A 87 4.50 6.21 -5.98
C GLY A 87 5.40 5.11 -6.55
N MET A 88 5.46 3.94 -5.91
CA MET A 88 6.33 2.84 -6.30
C MET A 88 6.06 2.34 -7.72
N VAL A 89 4.81 2.38 -8.18
CA VAL A 89 4.45 2.03 -9.57
C VAL A 89 5.24 2.87 -10.57
N MET A 90 5.34 4.17 -10.32
CA MET A 90 6.07 5.07 -11.20
C MET A 90 7.57 4.79 -11.20
N LEU A 91 8.11 4.46 -10.02
CA LEU A 91 9.53 4.13 -9.88
C LEU A 91 9.87 2.83 -10.62
N ILE A 92 9.04 1.81 -10.52
CA ILE A 92 9.22 0.54 -11.27
C ILE A 92 9.22 0.82 -12.78
N LEU A 93 8.29 1.64 -13.27
CA LEU A 93 8.19 1.96 -14.70
C LEU A 93 9.35 2.83 -15.21
N ARG A 94 9.92 3.69 -14.38
CA ARG A 94 11.03 4.60 -14.74
C ARG A 94 12.41 4.00 -14.52
N LYS A 95 12.57 3.13 -13.53
CA LYS A 95 13.85 2.53 -13.11
C LYS A 95 13.71 1.02 -12.88
N PRO A 96 13.36 0.24 -13.92
CA PRO A 96 13.14 -1.20 -13.79
C PRO A 96 14.39 -1.96 -13.29
N ASP A 97 15.60 -1.47 -13.57
CA ASP A 97 16.86 -2.08 -13.12
C ASP A 97 17.00 -2.10 -11.59
N SER A 98 16.30 -1.21 -10.88
CA SER A 98 16.30 -1.14 -9.42
C SER A 98 15.21 -2.02 -8.78
N SER A 99 14.49 -2.84 -9.55
CA SER A 99 13.33 -3.61 -9.04
C SER A 99 13.66 -4.61 -7.93
N ARG A 100 14.89 -5.16 -7.90
CA ARG A 100 15.32 -6.04 -6.79
C ARG A 100 15.42 -5.29 -5.46
N VAL A 101 15.89 -4.04 -5.50
CA VAL A 101 15.95 -3.18 -4.31
C VAL A 101 14.54 -2.74 -3.92
N MET A 102 13.72 -2.36 -4.90
CA MET A 102 12.32 -1.97 -4.67
C MET A 102 11.50 -3.12 -4.05
N TRP A 103 11.77 -4.36 -4.43
CA TRP A 103 11.17 -5.55 -3.80
C TRP A 103 11.44 -5.60 -2.29
N LEU A 104 12.71 -5.45 -1.88
CA LEU A 104 13.07 -5.40 -0.46
C LEU A 104 12.43 -4.21 0.25
N ILE A 105 12.45 -3.03 -0.39
CA ILE A 105 11.80 -1.83 0.15
C ILE A 105 10.31 -2.06 0.37
N THR A 106 9.59 -2.66 -0.59
CA THR A 106 8.16 -2.95 -0.46
C THR A 106 7.90 -3.87 0.74
N ILE A 107 8.71 -4.91 0.95
CA ILE A 107 8.59 -5.80 2.12
C ILE A 107 8.82 -5.01 3.42
N VAL A 108 9.92 -4.25 3.50
CA VAL A 108 10.27 -3.46 4.69
C VAL A 108 9.16 -2.47 5.02
N LEU A 109 8.65 -1.73 4.03
CA LEU A 109 7.53 -0.80 4.20
C LEU A 109 6.27 -1.51 4.72
N GLY A 110 5.98 -2.72 4.23
CA GLY A 110 4.88 -3.54 4.74
C GLY A 110 5.03 -3.93 6.21
N VAL A 111 6.22 -4.39 6.61
CA VAL A 111 6.52 -4.74 8.00
C VAL A 111 6.44 -3.50 8.90
N VAL A 112 7.01 -2.38 8.48
CA VAL A 112 6.93 -1.11 9.23
C VAL A 112 5.47 -0.65 9.35
N ALA A 113 4.69 -0.69 8.28
CA ALA A 113 3.26 -0.32 8.35
C ALA A 113 2.47 -1.24 9.29
N ALA A 114 2.78 -2.54 9.32
CA ALA A 114 2.17 -3.50 10.22
C ALA A 114 2.56 -3.20 11.69
N TYR A 115 3.85 -3.01 11.97
CA TYR A 115 4.35 -2.62 13.29
C TYR A 115 3.65 -1.36 13.81
N PHE A 116 3.61 -0.29 13.01
CA PHE A 116 2.93 0.95 13.37
C PHE A 116 1.42 0.78 13.54
N GLY A 117 0.78 -0.11 12.78
CA GLY A 117 -0.64 -0.43 12.94
C GLY A 117 -0.99 -1.21 14.21
N VAL A 118 -0.08 -2.08 14.66
CA VAL A 118 -0.26 -2.93 15.83
C VAL A 118 0.10 -2.17 17.10
N PHE A 119 1.31 -1.62 17.16
CA PHE A 119 1.85 -1.01 18.38
C PHE A 119 1.47 0.45 18.53
N LYS A 120 1.16 1.15 17.43
CA LYS A 120 0.77 2.57 17.42
C LYS A 120 1.68 3.45 18.29
N PRO A 121 3.02 3.37 18.11
CA PRO A 121 3.94 4.13 18.94
C PRO A 121 3.79 5.63 18.63
N PHE A 122 3.67 6.47 19.67
CA PHE A 122 3.60 7.94 19.64
C PHE A 122 2.49 8.60 18.78
#